data_AF-A0A6J4GJR9-F1
#
_entry.id   AF-A0A6J4GJR9-F1
#
_cell.length_a   1.000
_cell.length_b   1.000
_cell.length_c   1.000
_cell.angle_alpha   90.00
_cell.angle_beta   90.00
_cell.angle_gamma   90.00
#
_symmetry.space_group_name_H-M   'P 1'
#
loop_
_entity.id
_entity.type
_entity.pdbx_description
1 polymer ?
#
loop_
_entity_poly.entity_id
_entity_poly.type
_entity_poly.pdbx_seq_one_letter_code
_entity_poly.pdbx_strand_id
1 'polypeptide(L)'
;MKTYGLLFITIVFNFSLSCFGQSKDNARDVTAIENATVRSDNSSKENMVIVGYYVEETINMTFGKRVTKYEVSKLDMVYTNDLGPNNTRVVTPIYRKPKVRRVDLALQSKTFVDSSATKILPVKVEVIAPAEDPKYVTIDVVDTYAKVLGKGYKSIEMLTKVADRAYFDGDLATAAKYYEELFVLKTDLDAMYYYRYAESLKGINQMGKANEAMLLFESKNTSNNVVKHNKLVRN
;
A
#
# COMPACT_ATOMS: atom_id res chain seq x y z
N MET A 1 -21.45 43.28 -44.47
CA MET A 1 -20.23 43.33 -43.63
C MET A 1 -20.66 43.57 -42.19
N LYS A 2 -20.43 42.60 -41.29
CA LYS A 2 -20.69 42.75 -39.85
C LYS A 2 -19.34 42.64 -39.12
N THR A 3 -18.97 43.70 -38.42
CA THR A 3 -17.76 43.83 -37.62
C THR A 3 -18.06 43.40 -36.18
N TYR A 4 -17.28 42.45 -35.65
CA TYR A 4 -17.31 42.06 -34.24
C TYR A 4 -16.02 42.54 -33.58
N GLY A 5 -16.15 43.40 -32.57
CA GLY A 5 -15.02 43.85 -31.74
C GLY A 5 -14.73 42.86 -30.63
N LEU A 6 -13.46 42.44 -30.51
CA LEU A 6 -12.97 41.58 -29.43
C LEU A 6 -12.62 42.43 -28.20
N LEU A 7 -13.30 42.20 -27.07
CA LEU A 7 -12.93 42.74 -25.77
C LEU A 7 -12.13 41.68 -25.01
N PHE A 8 -10.83 41.92 -24.82
CA PHE A 8 -9.98 41.14 -23.92
C PHE A 8 -10.03 41.74 -22.52
N ILE A 9 -10.49 40.96 -21.54
CA ILE A 9 -10.46 41.31 -20.11
C ILE A 9 -9.28 40.56 -19.47
N THR A 10 -8.28 41.30 -19.01
CA THR A 10 -7.15 40.79 -18.23
C THR A 10 -7.48 40.82 -16.74
N ILE A 11 -7.46 39.66 -16.07
CA ILE A 11 -7.67 39.53 -14.63
C ILE A 11 -6.32 39.30 -13.96
N VAL A 12 -5.87 40.26 -13.15
CA VAL A 12 -4.64 40.16 -12.33
C VAL A 12 -5.03 39.72 -10.92
N PHE A 13 -4.67 38.49 -10.55
CA PHE A 13 -4.80 38.00 -9.17
C PHE A 13 -3.58 38.44 -8.35
N ASN A 14 -3.78 39.34 -7.39
CA ASN A 14 -2.83 39.63 -6.33
C ASN A 14 -3.14 38.73 -5.13
N PHE A 15 -2.30 37.73 -4.88
CA PHE A 15 -2.38 36.88 -3.69
C PHE A 15 -1.23 37.25 -2.74
N SER A 16 -1.52 38.00 -1.67
CA SER A 16 -0.59 38.30 -0.59
C SER A 16 -0.58 37.15 0.41
N LEU A 17 0.49 36.34 0.43
CA LEU A 17 0.74 35.40 1.52
C LEU A 17 1.34 36.16 2.71
N SER A 18 0.53 36.34 3.76
CA SER A 18 0.99 36.83 5.06
C SER A 18 1.71 35.70 5.82
N CYS A 19 2.94 35.99 6.24
CA CYS A 19 3.89 35.13 6.94
C CYS A 19 3.33 34.44 8.20
N PHE A 20 3.74 33.18 8.44
CA PHE A 20 3.76 32.59 9.79
C PHE A 20 5.18 32.66 10.35
N GLY A 21 5.29 33.34 11.50
CA GLY A 21 6.52 33.66 12.20
C GLY A 21 7.11 32.49 13.00
N GLN A 22 8.43 32.53 13.13
CA GLN A 22 9.22 31.71 14.05
C GLN A 22 9.02 32.20 15.49
N SER A 23 8.84 31.28 16.43
CA SER A 23 9.05 31.56 17.86
C SER A 23 10.21 30.69 18.35
N LYS A 24 11.26 31.36 18.84
CA LYS A 24 12.33 30.78 19.65
C LYS A 24 11.90 30.84 21.11
N ASP A 25 12.20 29.79 21.88
CA ASP A 25 13.23 29.82 22.91
C ASP A 25 13.22 28.52 23.74
N ASN A 26 14.41 27.97 23.95
CA ASN A 26 14.95 27.63 25.27
C ASN A 26 16.26 26.85 25.08
N ALA A 27 17.37 27.58 25.22
CA ALA A 27 18.67 26.99 25.45
C ALA A 27 18.68 26.30 26.83
N ARG A 28 19.18 25.06 26.87
CA ARG A 28 19.75 24.48 28.09
C ARG A 28 21.10 23.91 27.74
N ASP A 29 22.10 24.58 28.27
CA ASP A 29 23.48 24.12 28.36
C ASP A 29 23.54 23.01 29.41
N VAL A 30 23.98 21.80 29.05
CA VAL A 30 24.40 20.77 30.02
C VAL A 30 25.54 19.96 29.42
N THR A 31 26.64 20.01 30.16
CA THR A 31 27.89 19.27 30.03
C THR A 31 27.71 17.74 30.12
N ALA A 32 28.38 17.05 29.20
CA ALA A 32 29.04 15.74 29.28
C ALA A 32 28.48 14.60 30.18
N ILE A 33 28.17 13.50 29.50
CA ILE A 33 28.41 12.07 29.82
C ILE A 33 27.62 11.48 31.01
N GLU A 34 26.53 10.76 30.71
CA GLU A 34 26.34 9.38 31.19
C GLU A 34 25.22 8.65 30.42
N ASN A 35 25.37 7.33 30.35
CA ASN A 35 24.67 6.42 29.46
C ASN A 35 23.19 6.18 29.87
N ALA A 36 22.33 5.99 28.86
CA ALA A 36 20.96 5.44 28.92
C ALA A 36 20.07 5.91 30.08
N THR A 37 19.31 6.99 29.86
CA THR A 37 18.22 7.41 30.76
C THR A 37 16.93 6.66 30.45
N VAL A 38 16.56 5.72 31.32
CA VAL A 38 15.22 5.12 31.36
C VAL A 38 14.27 6.11 32.00
N ARG A 39 13.32 6.65 31.23
CA ARG A 39 12.28 7.55 31.75
C ARG A 39 11.11 6.72 32.27
N SER A 40 11.03 6.57 33.60
CA SER A 40 9.96 5.86 34.28
C SER A 40 8.87 6.82 34.74
N ASP A 41 7.77 6.89 33.99
CA ASP A 41 6.56 7.57 34.46
C ASP A 41 5.83 6.67 35.47
N ASN A 42 5.90 7.06 36.74
CA ASN A 42 5.18 6.46 37.86
C ASN A 42 3.71 6.89 37.84
N SER A 43 2.86 6.03 37.28
CA SER A 43 1.40 6.12 37.40
C SER A 43 0.85 4.71 37.58
N SER A 44 0.42 4.37 38.80
CA SER A 44 -0.22 3.11 39.25
C SER A 44 -0.51 2.06 38.14
N LYS A 45 0.46 1.18 37.88
CA LYS A 45 0.38 0.09 36.89
C LYS A 45 0.16 -1.27 37.57
N GLU A 46 -0.82 -1.39 38.45
CA GLU A 46 -0.91 -2.56 39.34
C GLU A 46 -1.24 -3.90 38.63
N ASN A 47 -1.65 -3.91 37.36
CA ASN A 47 -2.04 -5.15 36.66
C ASN A 47 -1.74 -5.18 35.15
N MET A 48 -0.70 -4.50 34.68
CA MET A 48 -0.34 -4.47 33.25
C MET A 48 1.00 -5.16 32.97
N VAL A 49 1.04 -5.94 31.89
CA VAL A 49 2.24 -6.65 31.43
C VAL A 49 2.88 -5.86 30.29
N ILE A 50 4.21 -5.80 30.27
CA ILE A 50 4.97 -5.22 29.16
C ILE A 50 4.86 -6.16 27.97
N VAL A 51 4.26 -5.69 26.88
CA VAL A 51 4.06 -6.48 25.65
C VAL A 51 5.16 -6.22 24.62
N GLY A 52 5.78 -5.04 24.68
CA GLY A 52 6.84 -4.64 23.78
C GLY A 52 7.40 -3.28 24.17
N TYR A 53 8.26 -2.73 23.32
CA TYR A 53 8.95 -1.47 23.52
C TYR A 53 8.90 -0.66 22.23
N TYR A 54 8.65 0.64 22.38
CA TYR A 54 8.80 1.62 21.31
C TYR A 54 10.20 2.22 21.41
N VAL A 55 10.99 2.10 20.34
CA VAL A 55 12.35 2.62 20.30
C VAL A 55 12.39 3.81 19.36
N GLU A 56 12.95 4.92 19.85
CA GLU A 56 13.24 6.10 19.06
C GLU A 56 14.75 6.35 19.08
N GLU A 57 15.39 6.24 17.92
CA GLU A 57 16.80 6.56 17.73
C GLU A 57 16.92 7.92 17.06
N THR A 58 17.59 8.86 17.72
CA THR A 58 17.83 10.21 17.22
C THR A 58 19.31 10.39 16.94
N ILE A 59 19.62 10.64 15.66
CA ILE A 59 20.96 10.94 15.18
C ILE A 59 21.02 12.43 14.84
N ASN A 60 21.79 13.18 15.61
CA ASN A 60 22.08 14.58 15.39
C ASN A 60 23.12 14.72 14.28
N MET A 61 22.79 15.52 13.26
CA MET A 61 23.66 15.79 12.12
C MET A 61 24.14 17.24 12.18
N THR A 62 25.11 17.60 11.33
CA THR A 62 25.60 18.99 11.20
C THR A 62 24.49 19.98 10.83
N PHE A 63 23.47 19.51 10.11
CA PHE A 63 22.26 20.25 9.82
C PHE A 63 21.03 19.38 10.07
N GLY A 64 20.37 19.60 11.21
CA GLY A 64 19.15 18.90 11.60
C GLY A 64 19.38 17.56 12.29
N LYS A 65 18.32 16.74 12.36
CA LYS A 65 18.31 15.43 13.02
C LYS A 65 17.55 14.40 12.21
N ARG A 66 18.00 13.14 12.28
CA ARG A 66 17.27 11.97 11.76
C ARG A 66 16.69 11.18 12.93
N VAL A 67 15.41 10.83 12.84
CA VAL A 67 14.71 10.06 13.87
C VAL A 67 14.17 8.77 13.25
N THR A 68 14.60 7.62 13.78
CA THR A 68 14.14 6.29 13.37
C THR A 68 13.28 5.71 14.49
N LYS A 69 12.08 5.22 14.17
CA LYS A 69 11.14 4.66 15.14
C LYS A 69 10.75 3.23 14.79
N TYR A 70 10.79 2.33 15.76
CA TYR A 70 10.42 0.93 15.56
C TYR A 70 9.87 0.28 16.84
N GLU A 71 9.06 -0.77 16.68
CA GLU A 71 8.48 -1.55 17.77
C GLU A 71 9.25 -2.87 17.94
N VAL A 72 9.50 -3.25 19.19
CA VAL A 72 10.29 -4.44 19.53
C VAL A 72 9.59 -5.26 20.61
N SER A 73 9.47 -6.57 20.41
CA SER A 73 8.79 -7.46 21.36
C SER A 73 9.57 -7.70 22.66
N LYS A 74 10.91 -7.69 22.60
CA LYS A 74 11.81 -7.94 23.73
C LYS A 74 12.89 -6.87 23.79
N LEU A 75 13.36 -6.53 24.99
CA LEU A 75 14.39 -5.50 25.16
C LEU A 75 15.72 -5.90 24.53
N ASP A 76 16.07 -7.19 24.57
CA ASP A 76 17.33 -7.72 24.02
C ASP A 76 17.46 -7.60 22.49
N MET A 77 16.35 -7.32 21.80
CA MET A 77 16.34 -7.09 20.36
C MET A 77 16.64 -5.63 19.99
N VAL A 78 16.72 -4.73 20.98
CA VAL A 78 17.14 -3.36 20.76
C VAL A 78 18.66 -3.37 20.57
N TYR A 79 19.12 -2.89 19.42
CA TYR A 79 20.55 -2.79 19.15
C TYR A 79 21.24 -1.96 20.24
N THR A 80 22.35 -2.44 20.78
CA THR A 80 23.12 -1.75 21.83
C THR A 80 24.36 -1.05 21.29
N ASN A 81 24.53 -1.03 19.96
CA ASN A 81 25.66 -0.37 19.31
C ASN A 81 25.71 1.12 19.70
N ASP A 82 26.93 1.62 19.86
CA ASP A 82 27.18 3.04 20.07
C ASP A 82 26.67 3.84 18.86
N LEU A 83 25.81 4.81 19.13
CA LEU A 83 25.26 5.70 18.12
C LEU A 83 26.20 6.86 17.79
N GLY A 84 27.28 7.03 18.54
CA GLY A 84 28.23 8.13 18.39
C GLY A 84 27.86 9.36 19.22
N PRO A 85 28.75 10.38 19.25
CA PRO A 85 28.61 11.52 20.13
C PRO A 85 27.35 12.34 19.80
N ASN A 86 26.68 12.82 20.85
CA ASN A 86 25.44 13.59 20.79
C ASN A 86 24.21 12.85 20.21
N ASN A 87 24.27 11.53 20.01
CA ASN A 87 23.12 10.75 19.55
C ASN A 87 22.42 10.06 20.73
N THR A 88 21.12 9.80 20.61
CA THR A 88 20.33 9.27 21.74
C THR A 88 19.35 8.20 21.29
N ARG A 89 19.21 7.15 22.10
CA ARG A 89 18.19 6.12 21.98
C ARG A 89 17.25 6.19 23.18
N VAL A 90 15.95 6.31 22.92
CA VAL A 90 14.91 6.30 23.96
C VAL A 90 14.05 5.05 23.77
N VAL A 91 13.91 4.25 24.82
CA VAL A 91 13.12 3.02 24.82
C VAL A 91 11.94 3.19 25.77
N THR A 92 10.72 3.14 25.22
CA THR A 92 9.47 3.34 25.98
C THR A 92 8.70 2.01 26.08
N PRO A 93 8.47 1.46 27.28
CA PRO A 93 7.71 0.21 27.43
C PRO A 93 6.23 0.39 27.07
N ILE A 94 5.70 -0.59 26.33
CA ILE A 94 4.29 -0.67 25.93
C ILE A 94 3.57 -1.63 26.88
N TYR A 95 2.66 -1.08 27.68
CA TYR A 95 1.86 -1.85 28.63
C TYR A 95 0.53 -2.26 28.02
N ARG A 96 0.14 -3.52 28.19
CA ARG A 96 -1.22 -3.98 27.87
C ARG A 96 -1.75 -4.87 28.99
N LYS A 97 -3.07 -5.04 29.01
CA LYS A 97 -3.71 -6.02 29.90
C LYS A 97 -3.21 -7.43 29.55
N PRO A 98 -2.90 -8.27 30.54
CA PRO A 98 -2.42 -9.62 30.29
C PRO A 98 -3.44 -10.39 29.45
N LYS A 99 -3.01 -10.88 28.29
CA LYS A 99 -3.81 -11.78 27.47
C LYS A 99 -3.85 -13.12 28.21
N VAL A 100 -4.98 -13.43 28.85
CA VAL A 100 -5.20 -14.73 29.52
C VAL A 100 -5.09 -15.83 28.47
N ARG A 101 -3.93 -16.50 28.45
CA ARG A 101 -3.79 -17.76 27.71
C ARG A 101 -4.60 -18.78 28.48
N ARG A 102 -5.72 -19.25 27.91
CA ARG A 102 -6.33 -20.50 28.35
C ARG A 102 -5.35 -21.60 27.96
N VAL A 103 -4.56 -22.04 28.94
CA VAL A 103 -3.76 -23.25 28.83
C VAL A 103 -4.76 -24.38 29.06
N ASP A 104 -5.08 -25.14 28.00
CA ASP A 104 -5.75 -26.41 28.21
C ASP A 104 -4.86 -27.27 29.10
N LEU A 105 -5.45 -27.73 30.20
CA LEU A 105 -4.81 -28.40 31.31
C LEU A 105 -4.16 -29.71 30.82
N ALA A 106 -2.91 -29.61 30.36
CA ALA A 106 -2.10 -30.79 30.07
C ALA A 106 -1.71 -31.44 31.40
N LEU A 107 -2.20 -32.67 31.55
CA LEU A 107 -1.96 -33.66 32.60
C LEU A 107 -0.61 -33.55 33.32
N GLN A 108 -0.71 -33.70 34.64
CA GLN A 108 0.36 -33.84 35.61
C GLN A 108 1.47 -34.78 35.12
N SER A 109 2.70 -34.28 35.01
CA SER A 109 3.88 -35.13 34.93
C SER A 109 4.14 -35.73 36.31
N LYS A 110 3.66 -36.96 36.54
CA LYS A 110 4.22 -37.83 37.56
C LYS A 110 5.64 -38.20 37.13
N THR A 111 6.59 -37.92 38.01
CA THR A 111 7.96 -38.43 38.00
C THR A 111 7.98 -39.94 37.86
N PHE A 112 8.74 -40.48 36.91
CA PHE A 112 9.35 -41.82 37.01
C PHE A 112 10.69 -41.87 36.26
N VAL A 113 11.53 -42.74 36.82
CA VAL A 113 12.97 -42.90 36.69
C VAL A 113 13.37 -43.62 35.41
N ASP A 114 14.54 -43.23 34.91
CA ASP A 114 15.52 -43.91 34.05
C ASP A 114 15.26 -45.38 33.66
N SER A 115 15.20 -45.65 32.34
CA SER A 115 16.00 -46.68 31.64
C SER A 115 15.40 -47.19 30.32
N SER A 116 16.30 -47.42 29.37
CA SER A 116 16.23 -48.29 28.18
C SER A 116 15.61 -47.72 26.89
N ALA A 117 16.52 -47.32 26.01
CA ALA A 117 16.30 -46.95 24.62
C ALA A 117 15.67 -48.10 23.82
N THR A 118 14.46 -47.89 23.32
CA THR A 118 13.92 -48.66 22.18
C THR A 118 13.75 -47.72 21.01
N LYS A 119 14.38 -48.04 19.88
CA LYS A 119 14.30 -47.26 18.63
C LYS A 119 12.84 -47.21 18.14
N ILE A 120 12.27 -46.01 18.11
CA ILE A 120 10.96 -45.73 17.52
C ILE A 120 11.19 -45.28 16.08
N LEU A 121 10.57 -45.94 15.10
CA LEU A 121 10.55 -45.47 13.71
C LEU A 121 9.61 -44.25 13.61
N PRO A 122 9.96 -43.20 12.85
CA PRO A 122 9.21 -41.95 12.85
C PRO A 122 7.84 -42.13 12.18
N VAL A 123 6.78 -41.95 12.96
CA VAL A 123 5.42 -41.75 12.45
C VAL A 123 5.38 -40.37 11.78
N LYS A 124 5.03 -40.32 10.48
CA LYS A 124 4.78 -39.08 9.75
C LYS A 124 3.50 -38.45 10.29
N VAL A 125 3.62 -37.60 11.31
CA VAL A 125 2.55 -36.73 11.77
C VAL A 125 2.50 -35.54 10.81
N GLU A 126 1.43 -35.44 10.02
CA GLU A 126 1.19 -34.24 9.21
C GLU A 126 0.79 -33.10 10.15
N VAL A 127 1.78 -32.24 10.45
CA VAL A 127 1.57 -31.00 11.21
C VAL A 127 0.78 -30.06 10.31
N ILE A 128 -0.53 -30.02 10.48
CA ILE A 128 -1.38 -28.99 9.87
C ILE A 128 -1.07 -27.70 10.61
N ALA A 129 -0.33 -26.81 9.97
CA ALA A 129 -0.02 -25.48 10.50
C ALA A 129 -1.34 -24.72 10.76
N PRO A 130 -1.47 -24.00 11.90
CA PRO A 130 -2.67 -23.21 12.19
C PRO A 130 -2.86 -22.15 11.10
N ALA A 131 -3.99 -22.20 10.40
CA ALA A 131 -4.35 -21.21 9.40
C ALA A 131 -4.59 -19.86 10.10
N GLU A 132 -3.77 -18.86 9.78
CA GLU A 132 -4.01 -17.49 10.24
C GLU A 132 -5.15 -16.87 9.45
N ASP A 133 -6.13 -16.28 10.14
CA ASP A 133 -7.25 -15.59 9.49
C ASP A 133 -6.75 -14.40 8.66
N PRO A 134 -7.20 -14.24 7.40
CA PRO A 134 -6.73 -13.14 6.56
C PRO A 134 -7.14 -11.80 7.15
N LYS A 135 -6.16 -10.91 7.35
CA LYS A 135 -6.34 -9.54 7.89
C LYS A 135 -6.99 -8.57 6.88
N TYR A 136 -7.47 -9.06 5.75
CA TYR A 136 -8.00 -8.27 4.65
C TYR A 136 -9.32 -8.84 4.16
N VAL A 137 -10.21 -7.95 3.72
CA VAL A 137 -11.46 -8.31 3.06
C VAL A 137 -11.27 -8.12 1.56
N THR A 138 -11.43 -9.20 0.81
CA THR A 138 -11.41 -9.14 -0.66
C THR A 138 -12.77 -8.67 -1.15
N ILE A 139 -12.79 -7.58 -1.91
CA ILE A 139 -14.02 -7.03 -2.50
C ILE A 139 -14.05 -7.41 -3.98
N ASP A 140 -15.17 -7.97 -4.42
CA ASP A 140 -15.42 -8.16 -5.84
C ASP A 140 -15.82 -6.82 -6.48
N VAL A 141 -14.87 -6.27 -7.23
CA VAL A 141 -15.00 -5.00 -7.93
C VAL A 141 -16.01 -5.11 -9.08
N VAL A 142 -16.04 -6.23 -9.80
CA VAL A 142 -16.94 -6.44 -10.95
C VAL A 142 -18.38 -6.43 -10.46
N ASP A 143 -18.69 -7.25 -9.46
CA ASP A 143 -20.04 -7.37 -8.91
C ASP A 143 -20.54 -6.07 -8.29
N THR A 144 -19.68 -5.37 -7.55
CA THR A 144 -20.06 -4.13 -6.86
C THR A 144 -20.43 -3.06 -7.87
N TYR A 145 -19.60 -2.85 -8.89
CA TYR A 145 -19.85 -1.83 -9.90
C TYR A 145 -20.93 -2.24 -10.90
N ALA A 146 -21.06 -3.53 -11.25
CA ALA A 146 -22.14 -4.02 -12.11
C ALA A 146 -23.53 -3.67 -11.56
N LYS A 147 -23.72 -3.77 -10.24
CA LYS A 147 -24.96 -3.35 -9.56
C LYS A 147 -25.25 -1.86 -9.72
N VAL A 148 -24.23 -1.02 -9.71
CA VAL A 148 -24.38 0.44 -9.85
C VAL A 148 -24.63 0.82 -11.32
N LEU A 149 -23.91 0.19 -12.25
CA LEU A 149 -24.11 0.34 -13.69
C LEU A 149 -25.51 -0.12 -14.11
N GLY A 150 -26.03 -1.20 -13.51
CA GLY A 150 -27.39 -1.70 -13.73
C GLY A 150 -28.48 -0.73 -13.26
N LYS A 151 -28.17 0.19 -12.33
CA LYS A 151 -29.07 1.28 -11.91
C LYS A 151 -29.01 2.49 -12.85
N GLY A 152 -28.18 2.47 -13.88
CA GLY A 152 -28.03 3.54 -14.87
C GLY A 152 -26.95 4.57 -14.55
N TYR A 153 -26.25 4.46 -13.43
CA TYR A 153 -25.14 5.35 -13.09
C TYR A 153 -23.88 4.90 -13.85
N LYS A 154 -23.67 5.48 -15.04
CA LYS A 154 -22.52 5.19 -15.89
C LYS A 154 -21.52 6.34 -15.84
N SER A 155 -20.28 6.02 -15.53
CA SER A 155 -19.14 6.92 -15.70
C SER A 155 -18.05 6.20 -16.47
N ILE A 156 -17.23 6.97 -17.19
CA ILE A 156 -16.11 6.45 -17.98
C ILE A 156 -15.18 5.62 -17.07
N GLU A 157 -14.84 6.17 -15.90
CA GLU A 157 -13.94 5.50 -14.95
C GLU A 157 -14.51 4.17 -14.42
N MET A 158 -15.81 4.12 -14.11
CA MET A 158 -16.43 2.89 -13.62
C MET A 158 -16.44 1.81 -14.70
N LEU A 159 -16.82 2.16 -15.93
CA LEU A 159 -16.80 1.23 -17.06
C LEU A 159 -15.39 0.70 -17.32
N THR A 160 -14.38 1.58 -17.28
CA THR A 160 -12.98 1.17 -17.43
C THR A 160 -12.55 0.19 -16.33
N LYS A 161 -12.83 0.50 -15.04
CA LYS A 161 -12.45 -0.37 -13.92
C LYS A 161 -13.12 -1.75 -13.99
N VAL A 162 -14.40 -1.79 -14.36
CA VAL A 162 -15.14 -3.05 -14.50
C VAL A 162 -14.62 -3.87 -15.67
N ALA A 163 -14.46 -3.25 -16.84
CA ALA A 163 -13.98 -3.93 -18.02
C ALA A 163 -12.56 -4.47 -17.84
N ASP A 164 -11.65 -3.66 -17.27
CA ASP A 164 -10.28 -4.08 -16.96
C ASP A 164 -10.26 -5.23 -15.96
N ARG A 165 -11.03 -5.13 -14.87
CA ARG A 165 -11.09 -6.19 -13.86
C ARG A 165 -11.61 -7.50 -14.47
N ALA A 166 -12.73 -7.44 -15.21
CA ALA A 166 -13.30 -8.60 -15.90
C ALA A 166 -12.32 -9.22 -16.90
N TYR A 167 -11.57 -8.41 -17.64
CA TYR A 167 -10.53 -8.86 -18.56
C TYR A 167 -9.42 -9.63 -17.82
N PHE A 168 -8.93 -9.09 -16.70
CA PHE A 168 -7.88 -9.75 -15.90
C PHE A 168 -8.37 -10.99 -15.16
N ASP A 169 -9.64 -11.06 -14.81
CA ASP A 169 -10.27 -12.25 -14.23
C ASP A 169 -10.60 -13.32 -15.29
N GLY A 170 -10.45 -13.01 -16.58
CA GLY A 170 -10.70 -13.93 -17.69
C GLY A 170 -12.18 -14.00 -18.12
N ASP A 171 -13.06 -13.17 -17.55
CA ASP A 171 -14.43 -13.01 -18.03
C ASP A 171 -14.46 -12.06 -19.24
N LEU A 172 -14.07 -12.62 -20.38
CA LEU A 172 -13.96 -11.89 -21.64
C LEU A 172 -15.33 -11.44 -22.18
N ALA A 173 -16.42 -12.13 -21.83
CA ALA A 173 -17.76 -11.74 -22.24
C ALA A 173 -18.22 -10.47 -21.55
N THR A 174 -18.02 -10.39 -20.24
CA THR A 174 -18.32 -9.20 -19.45
C THR A 174 -17.40 -8.04 -19.82
N ALA A 175 -16.11 -8.32 -20.03
CA ALA A 175 -15.14 -7.31 -20.48
C ALA A 175 -15.54 -6.69 -21.83
N ALA A 176 -15.85 -7.52 -22.83
CA ALA A 176 -16.26 -7.06 -24.16
C ALA A 176 -17.49 -6.14 -24.09
N LYS A 177 -18.50 -6.52 -23.30
CA LYS A 177 -19.72 -5.73 -23.12
C LYS A 177 -19.42 -4.33 -22.56
N TYR A 178 -18.64 -4.24 -21.48
CA TYR A 178 -18.37 -2.95 -20.85
C TYR A 178 -17.37 -2.10 -21.62
N TYR A 179 -16.44 -2.70 -22.36
CA TYR A 179 -15.61 -1.97 -23.32
C TYR A 179 -16.44 -1.40 -24.47
N GLU A 180 -17.41 -2.13 -25.01
CA GLU A 180 -18.32 -1.62 -26.04
C GLU A 180 -19.08 -0.38 -25.53
N GLU A 181 -19.62 -0.43 -24.29
CA GLU A 181 -20.25 0.72 -23.64
C GLU A 181 -19.26 1.89 -23.40
N LEU A 182 -18.01 1.59 -23.07
CA LEU A 182 -16.97 2.59 -22.86
C LEU A 182 -16.65 3.37 -24.15
N PHE A 183 -16.53 2.67 -25.29
CA PHE A 183 -16.25 3.28 -26.59
C PHE A 183 -17.38 4.17 -27.11
N VAL A 184 -18.64 3.87 -26.73
CA VAL A 184 -19.78 4.73 -27.04
C VAL A 184 -19.67 6.09 -26.32
N LEU A 185 -19.15 6.11 -25.09
CA LEU A 185 -19.03 7.34 -24.30
C LEU A 185 -17.77 8.14 -24.62
N LYS A 186 -16.65 7.46 -24.92
CA LYS A 186 -15.37 8.12 -25.17
C LYS A 186 -14.65 7.48 -26.35
N THR A 187 -14.34 8.29 -27.36
CA THR A 187 -13.59 7.88 -28.55
C THR A 187 -12.08 8.07 -28.40
N ASP A 188 -11.65 8.97 -27.52
CA ASP A 188 -10.23 9.23 -27.23
C ASP A 188 -9.72 8.41 -26.03
N LEU A 189 -9.58 7.11 -26.25
CA LEU A 189 -8.99 6.16 -25.32
C LEU A 189 -7.58 5.76 -25.77
N ASP A 190 -6.77 5.34 -24.79
CA ASP A 190 -5.45 4.79 -25.04
C ASP A 190 -5.52 3.54 -25.94
N ALA A 191 -4.46 3.31 -26.72
CA ALA A 191 -4.39 2.19 -27.65
C ALA A 191 -4.59 0.84 -26.94
N MET A 192 -4.10 0.68 -25.71
CA MET A 192 -4.22 -0.59 -24.98
C MET A 192 -5.66 -1.03 -24.72
N TYR A 193 -6.62 -0.10 -24.62
CA TYR A 193 -8.02 -0.46 -24.45
C TYR A 193 -8.61 -1.11 -25.71
N TYR A 194 -8.18 -0.69 -26.90
CA TYR A 194 -8.58 -1.30 -28.17
C TYR A 194 -8.03 -2.72 -28.29
N TYR A 195 -6.78 -2.93 -27.85
CA TYR A 195 -6.16 -4.25 -27.81
C TYR A 195 -6.90 -5.20 -26.86
N ARG A 196 -7.15 -4.78 -25.61
CA ARG A 196 -7.89 -5.60 -24.62
C ARG A 196 -9.31 -5.93 -25.09
N TYR A 197 -9.97 -4.97 -25.74
CA TYR A 197 -11.28 -5.19 -26.34
C TYR A 197 -11.23 -6.22 -27.48
N ALA A 198 -10.26 -6.12 -28.39
CA ALA A 198 -10.08 -7.06 -29.48
C ALA A 198 -9.82 -8.49 -28.97
N GLU A 199 -8.94 -8.67 -27.98
CA GLU A 199 -8.69 -9.97 -27.34
C GLU A 199 -9.94 -10.51 -26.63
N SER A 200 -10.70 -9.64 -25.95
CA SER A 200 -11.97 -10.04 -25.32
C SER A 200 -12.99 -10.53 -26.35
N LEU A 201 -13.13 -9.81 -27.47
CA LEU A 201 -14.01 -10.17 -28.58
C LEU A 201 -13.60 -11.50 -29.25
N LYS A 202 -12.29 -11.74 -29.39
CA LYS A 202 -11.74 -13.00 -29.88
C LYS A 202 -12.10 -14.17 -28.95
N GLY A 203 -12.01 -13.95 -27.64
CA GLY A 203 -12.42 -14.93 -26.63
C GLY A 203 -13.89 -15.34 -26.69
N ILE A 204 -14.77 -14.43 -27.12
CA ILE A 204 -16.20 -14.72 -27.34
C ILE A 204 -16.55 -15.10 -28.79
N ASN A 205 -15.55 -15.41 -29.62
CA ASN A 205 -15.70 -15.78 -31.04
C ASN A 205 -16.32 -14.69 -31.95
N GLN A 206 -16.27 -13.42 -31.56
CA GLN A 206 -16.71 -12.29 -32.40
C GLN A 206 -15.56 -11.77 -33.27
N MET A 207 -15.07 -12.61 -34.17
CA MET A 207 -13.85 -12.36 -34.96
C MET A 207 -13.92 -11.11 -35.85
N GLY A 208 -15.10 -10.78 -36.40
CA GLY A 208 -15.29 -9.59 -37.24
C GLY A 208 -14.97 -8.30 -36.48
N LYS A 209 -15.68 -8.07 -35.36
CA LYS A 209 -15.44 -6.92 -34.48
C LYS A 209 -14.03 -6.93 -33.89
N ALA A 210 -13.50 -8.11 -33.57
CA ALA A 210 -12.15 -8.24 -33.00
C ALA A 210 -11.08 -7.72 -33.98
N ASN A 211 -11.20 -8.08 -35.26
CA ASN A 211 -10.28 -7.62 -36.29
C ASN A 211 -10.37 -6.10 -36.50
N GLU A 212 -11.59 -5.55 -36.51
CA GLU A 212 -11.80 -4.09 -36.60
C GLU A 212 -11.15 -3.34 -35.43
N ALA A 213 -11.36 -3.83 -34.20
CA ALA A 213 -10.75 -3.26 -33.01
C ALA A 213 -9.21 -3.36 -33.04
N MET A 214 -8.66 -4.44 -33.59
CA MET A 214 -7.21 -4.62 -33.74
C MET A 214 -6.61 -3.63 -34.76
N LEU A 215 -7.29 -3.39 -35.88
CA LEU A 215 -6.86 -2.38 -36.86
C LEU A 215 -6.86 -0.96 -36.25
N LEU A 216 -7.85 -0.65 -35.41
CA LEU A 216 -7.89 0.60 -34.65
C LEU A 216 -6.72 0.72 -33.67
N PHE A 217 -6.35 -0.38 -32.99
CA PHE A 217 -5.17 -0.43 -32.15
C PHE A 217 -3.88 -0.14 -32.94
N GLU A 218 -3.67 -0.82 -34.07
CA GLU A 218 -2.48 -0.66 -34.91
C GLU A 218 -2.32 0.77 -35.45
N SER A 219 -3.41 1.39 -35.90
CA SER A 219 -3.40 2.78 -36.41
C SER A 219 -3.03 3.80 -35.32
N LYS A 220 -3.55 3.63 -34.09
CA LYS A 220 -3.20 4.48 -32.94
C LYS A 220 -1.77 4.25 -32.47
N ASN A 221 -1.30 3.00 -32.46
CA ASN A 221 0.07 2.68 -32.03
C ASN A 221 1.13 3.18 -33.02
N THR A 222 0.85 3.11 -34.32
CA THR A 222 1.77 3.61 -35.37
C THR A 222 1.97 5.12 -35.27
N SER A 223 0.90 5.86 -34.96
CA SER A 223 0.96 7.31 -34.73
C SER A 223 1.90 7.69 -33.57
N ASN A 224 2.02 6.84 -32.54
CA ASN A 224 2.98 7.02 -31.44
C ASN A 224 4.44 6.68 -31.83
N ASN A 225 4.66 5.82 -32.82
CA ASN A 225 6.00 5.42 -33.26
C ASN A 225 6.62 6.38 -34.29
N VAL A 226 5.80 6.98 -35.17
CA VAL A 226 6.26 8.00 -36.15
C VAL A 226 6.85 9.24 -35.44
N VAL A 227 6.34 9.59 -34.26
CA VAL A 227 6.88 10.71 -33.46
C VAL A 227 8.25 10.38 -32.83
N LYS A 228 8.55 9.10 -32.55
CA LYS A 228 9.84 8.70 -31.96
C LYS A 228 10.99 8.68 -32.99
N HIS A 229 10.70 8.39 -34.26
CA HIS A 229 11.73 8.39 -35.32
C HIS A 229 12.02 9.77 -35.92
N ASN A 230 11.14 10.76 -35.75
CA ASN A 230 11.34 12.11 -36.29
C ASN A 230 12.22 13.04 -35.42
N LYS A 231 12.78 12.56 -34.30
CA LYS A 231 13.69 13.35 -33.44
C LYS A 231 15.17 12.95 -33.54
N LEU A 232 15.52 11.97 -34.38
CA LEU A 232 16.91 11.50 -34.57
C LEU A 232 17.49 11.79 -35.97
N VAL A 233 16.74 12.47 -36.85
CA VAL A 233 17.19 12.82 -38.22
C VAL A 233 17.31 14.35 -38.41
N ARG A 234 17.48 15.10 -37.32
CA ARG A 234 17.87 16.51 -37.36
C ARG A 234 19.04 16.74 -36.42
N ASN A 235 20.22 16.34 -36.88
CA ASN A 235 21.52 16.99 -36.69
C ASN A 235 22.52 16.34 -37.63
#